data_AF-A0A8H6YE74-F1
#
_entry.id   AF-A0A8H6YE74-F1
#
_cell.length_a   1.000
_cell.length_b   1.000
_cell.length_c   1.000
_cell.angle_alpha   90.00
_cell.angle_beta   90.00
_cell.angle_gamma   90.00
#
_symmetry.space_group_name_H-M   'P 1'
#
loop_
_entity.id
_entity.type
_entity.pdbx_description
1 polymer ?
#
loop_
_entity_poly.entity_id
_entity_poly.type
_entity_poly.pdbx_seq_one_letter_code
_entity_poly.pdbx_strand_id
1 'polypeptide(L)'
;MPRRVQKGRRGTRTVELCIQVFVLSIIAYSFYITTVEIAYKWLIIYRGQTISGGLYLAAVFLLISLLGRTYASLITGRSTHSTPRYPMPDKDDLTEPYECTTSDGDLVTCAKCSGAWKPPRTHHCSTCGVCRMEFDHHCPWVGNCVTRARMRNFLALLLLTPLAFSVSVIPIYQPLMQQMSLALRVSRHDPWANQVWWDWYGSWIFFGGPFGRWIFGTVLGFRILKTQRRADLPLLEQPSLRLFTICTLGLVFSLFTLTLAVWTIKDQLRGLTTLDAMQEKRSTQAPRLICIPSNASCSPRAEDNSEDEIARCKAGCGCTSWRTPVRSWSLGQLAGYFGKTASRSTAQSNVQVAKTQPNCLG
;
A
#
# COMPACT_ATOMS: atom_id res chain seq x y z
N MET A 1 7.26 -29.58 -8.42
CA MET A 1 7.91 -28.50 -7.63
C MET A 1 8.73 -29.14 -6.50
N PRO A 2 10.01 -28.80 -6.29
CA PRO A 2 10.88 -29.50 -5.33
C PRO A 2 10.50 -29.27 -3.86
N ARG A 3 10.66 -30.30 -3.01
CA ARG A 3 10.26 -30.31 -1.58
C ARG A 3 10.84 -29.15 -0.75
N ARG A 4 12.07 -28.70 -1.05
CA ARG A 4 12.74 -27.56 -0.37
C ARG A 4 11.99 -26.24 -0.60
N VAL A 5 11.47 -26.03 -1.80
CA VAL A 5 10.67 -24.83 -2.17
C VAL A 5 9.30 -24.85 -1.50
N GLN A 6 8.70 -26.04 -1.35
CA GLN A 6 7.44 -26.20 -0.60
C GLN A 6 7.59 -25.95 0.90
N LYS A 7 8.74 -26.33 1.51
CA LYS A 7 9.04 -26.07 2.93
C LYS A 7 9.27 -24.57 3.20
N GLY A 8 10.05 -23.90 2.34
CA GLY A 8 10.25 -22.44 2.43
C GLY A 8 8.96 -21.63 2.25
N ARG A 9 8.08 -22.07 1.33
CA ARG A 9 6.75 -21.47 1.12
C ARG A 9 5.79 -21.68 2.29
N ARG A 10 5.93 -22.77 3.06
CA ARG A 10 5.15 -22.98 4.29
C ARG A 10 5.59 -22.04 5.42
N GLY A 11 6.89 -21.88 5.64
CA GLY A 11 7.40 -20.97 6.68
C GLY A 11 7.02 -19.51 6.44
N THR A 12 7.15 -19.01 5.21
CA THR A 12 6.72 -17.65 4.84
C THR A 12 5.22 -17.42 5.04
N ARG A 13 4.39 -18.42 4.73
CA ARG A 13 2.94 -18.32 4.96
C ARG A 13 2.58 -18.20 6.44
N THR A 14 3.27 -18.93 7.32
CA THR A 14 3.03 -18.84 8.77
C THR A 14 3.34 -17.43 9.28
N VAL A 15 4.48 -16.86 8.87
CA VAL A 15 4.86 -15.49 9.26
C VAL A 15 3.82 -14.48 8.78
N GLU A 16 3.37 -14.57 7.52
CA GLU A 16 2.36 -13.66 6.99
C GLU A 16 1.00 -13.80 7.68
N LEU A 17 0.60 -15.02 8.05
CA LEU A 17 -0.61 -15.23 8.82
C LEU A 17 -0.51 -14.61 10.22
N CYS A 18 0.64 -14.74 10.89
CA CYS A 18 0.89 -14.07 12.16
C CYS A 18 0.80 -12.54 12.01
N ILE A 19 1.37 -11.98 10.94
CA ILE A 19 1.25 -10.55 10.63
C ILE A 19 -0.22 -10.15 10.43
N GLN A 20 -1.01 -10.94 9.68
CA GLN A 20 -2.42 -10.66 9.44
C GLN A 20 -3.25 -10.69 10.74
N VAL A 21 -3.05 -11.72 11.57
CA VAL A 21 -3.71 -11.82 12.89
C VAL A 21 -3.33 -10.64 13.78
N PHE A 22 -2.06 -10.25 13.77
CA PHE A 22 -1.59 -9.07 14.50
C PHE A 22 -2.29 -7.79 14.04
N VAL A 23 -2.36 -7.54 12.73
CA VAL A 23 -3.06 -6.37 12.17
C VAL A 23 -4.56 -6.38 12.53
N LEU A 24 -5.23 -7.53 12.41
CA LEU A 24 -6.64 -7.67 12.80
C LEU A 24 -6.85 -7.42 14.31
N SER A 25 -5.92 -7.88 15.15
CA SER A 25 -5.97 -7.64 16.59
C SER A 25 -5.81 -6.14 16.93
N ILE A 26 -4.95 -5.42 16.20
CA ILE A 26 -4.82 -3.96 16.34
C ILE A 26 -6.13 -3.28 15.93
N ILE A 27 -6.72 -3.64 14.79
CA ILE A 27 -7.98 -3.04 14.32
C ILE A 27 -9.10 -3.25 15.35
N ALA A 28 -9.24 -4.48 15.88
CA ALA A 28 -10.23 -4.80 16.90
C ALA A 28 -9.99 -4.06 18.22
N TYR A 29 -8.73 -3.96 18.65
CA TYR A 29 -8.37 -3.26 19.86
C TYR A 29 -8.54 -1.73 19.72
N SER A 30 -8.19 -1.14 18.58
CA SER A 30 -8.47 0.26 18.25
C SER A 30 -9.97 0.54 18.22
N PHE A 31 -10.78 -0.38 17.69
CA PHE A 31 -12.23 -0.28 17.76
C PHE A 31 -12.71 -0.21 19.22
N TYR A 32 -12.30 -1.17 20.05
CA TYR A 32 -12.64 -1.18 21.47
C TYR A 32 -12.25 0.11 22.21
N ILE A 33 -11.01 0.59 22.05
CA ILE A 33 -10.53 1.80 22.72
C ILE A 33 -11.35 3.01 22.28
N THR A 34 -11.56 3.20 20.98
CA THR A 34 -12.28 4.38 20.47
C THR A 34 -13.76 4.36 20.84
N THR A 35 -14.44 3.22 20.73
CA THR A 35 -15.89 3.15 21.01
C THR A 35 -16.21 3.06 22.49
N VAL A 36 -15.49 2.24 23.25
CA VAL A 36 -15.82 1.96 24.66
C VAL A 36 -15.13 2.95 25.59
N GLU A 37 -13.81 3.08 25.49
CA GLU A 37 -13.03 3.90 26.44
C GLU A 37 -13.19 5.40 26.14
N ILE A 38 -13.02 5.81 24.88
CA ILE A 38 -13.07 7.23 24.49
C ILE A 38 -14.53 7.71 24.35
N ALA A 39 -15.32 7.08 23.48
CA ALA A 39 -16.67 7.59 23.18
C ALA A 39 -17.63 7.38 24.36
N TYR A 40 -17.87 6.13 24.74
CA TYR A 40 -18.91 5.80 25.71
C TYR A 40 -18.53 6.22 27.14
N LYS A 41 -17.44 5.67 27.68
CA LYS A 41 -17.07 5.91 29.08
C LYS A 41 -16.62 7.35 29.34
N TRP A 42 -15.73 7.89 28.50
CA TRP A 42 -15.14 9.21 28.77
C TRP A 42 -15.98 10.37 28.23
N LEU A 43 -16.37 10.36 26.96
CA LEU A 43 -17.02 11.52 26.34
C LEU A 43 -18.52 11.61 26.71
N ILE A 44 -19.27 10.50 26.66
CA ILE A 44 -20.70 10.47 26.96
C ILE A 44 -20.95 10.45 28.46
N ILE A 45 -20.41 9.45 29.18
CA ILE A 45 -20.73 9.24 30.60
C ILE A 45 -19.98 10.24 31.50
N TYR A 46 -18.65 10.31 31.40
CA TYR A 46 -17.85 11.12 32.33
C TYR A 46 -17.91 12.62 32.04
N ARG A 47 -17.82 13.04 30.77
CA ARG A 47 -17.87 14.47 30.38
C ARG A 47 -19.29 14.99 30.14
N GLY A 48 -20.30 14.11 30.10
CA GLY A 48 -21.70 14.48 29.82
C GLY A 48 -21.94 15.00 28.40
N GLN A 49 -20.99 14.85 27.47
CA GLN A 49 -21.09 15.40 26.12
C GLN A 49 -21.76 14.41 25.16
N THR A 50 -23.08 14.22 25.31
CA THR A 50 -23.84 13.19 24.57
C THR A 50 -23.81 13.38 23.06
N ILE A 51 -23.99 14.61 22.55
CA ILE A 51 -24.04 14.90 21.11
C ILE A 51 -22.67 14.69 20.46
N SER A 52 -21.61 15.32 20.99
CA SER A 52 -20.26 15.15 20.43
C SER A 52 -19.76 13.71 20.58
N GLY A 53 -20.09 13.06 21.70
CA GLY A 53 -19.83 11.64 21.93
C GLY A 53 -20.51 10.73 20.93
N GLY A 54 -21.79 10.97 20.63
CA GLY A 54 -22.55 10.24 19.62
C GLY A 54 -22.00 10.42 18.20
N LEU A 55 -21.68 11.66 17.81
CA LEU A 55 -21.07 11.97 16.50
C LEU A 55 -19.70 11.30 16.34
N TYR A 56 -18.86 11.37 17.37
CA TYR A 56 -17.56 10.70 17.39
C TYR A 56 -17.73 9.18 17.27
N LEU A 57 -18.64 8.58 18.05
CA LEU A 57 -18.92 7.14 18.02
C LEU A 57 -19.34 6.68 16.62
N ALA A 58 -20.25 7.41 15.97
CA ALA A 58 -20.69 7.11 14.61
C ALA A 58 -19.53 7.21 13.60
N ALA A 59 -18.70 8.26 13.71
CA ALA A 59 -17.57 8.48 12.83
C ALA A 59 -16.51 7.37 12.96
N VAL A 60 -16.09 7.01 14.18
CA VAL A 60 -15.10 5.93 14.38
C VAL A 60 -15.66 4.56 14.00
N PHE A 61 -16.95 4.30 14.27
CA PHE A 61 -17.59 3.06 13.86
C PHE A 61 -17.55 2.90 12.35
N LEU A 62 -17.93 3.95 11.60
CA LEU A 62 -17.88 3.95 10.14
C LEU A 62 -16.46 3.76 9.61
N LEU A 63 -15.50 4.56 10.10
CA LEU A 63 -14.12 4.56 9.60
C LEU A 63 -13.42 3.22 9.88
N ILE A 64 -13.52 2.70 11.10
CA ILE A 64 -12.88 1.43 11.47
C ILE A 64 -13.57 0.24 10.78
N SER A 65 -14.90 0.28 10.60
CA SER A 65 -15.61 -0.73 9.81
C SER A 65 -15.17 -0.72 8.35
N LEU A 66 -15.01 0.45 7.74
CA LEU A 66 -14.54 0.58 6.36
C LEU A 66 -13.08 0.09 6.24
N LEU A 67 -12.23 0.43 7.20
CA LEU A 67 -10.85 -0.06 7.29
C LEU A 67 -10.79 -1.60 7.40
N GLY A 68 -11.65 -2.19 8.24
CA GLY A 68 -11.77 -3.63 8.39
C GLY A 68 -12.22 -4.31 7.10
N ARG A 69 -13.21 -3.74 6.39
CA ARG A 69 -13.71 -4.26 5.11
C ARG A 69 -12.66 -4.19 4.00
N THR A 70 -11.94 -3.07 3.88
CA THR A 70 -10.88 -2.93 2.86
C THR A 70 -9.73 -3.89 3.14
N TYR A 71 -9.32 -4.04 4.40
CA TYR A 71 -8.31 -5.02 4.80
C TYR A 71 -8.75 -6.47 4.52
N ALA A 72 -9.97 -6.84 4.91
CA ALA A 72 -10.54 -8.16 4.64
C ALA A 72 -10.58 -8.48 3.13
N SER A 73 -10.94 -7.50 2.31
CA SER A 73 -10.91 -7.65 0.85
C SER A 73 -9.49 -7.95 0.33
N LEU A 74 -8.44 -7.35 0.91
CA LEU A 74 -7.05 -7.53 0.47
C LEU A 74 -6.47 -8.90 0.87
N ILE A 75 -6.81 -9.42 2.05
CA ILE A 75 -6.27 -10.69 2.55
C ILE A 75 -6.94 -11.93 1.91
N THR A 76 -8.18 -11.79 1.40
CA THR A 76 -8.92 -12.90 0.76
C THR A 76 -8.44 -13.21 -0.65
N GLY A 77 -8.73 -14.40 -1.18
CA GLY A 77 -8.46 -14.72 -2.60
C GLY A 77 -6.98 -14.92 -2.94
N ARG A 78 -6.16 -15.35 -1.97
CA ARG A 78 -4.71 -15.53 -2.15
C ARG A 78 -4.33 -16.52 -3.25
N SER A 79 -5.13 -17.53 -3.56
CA SER A 79 -4.84 -18.45 -4.67
C SER A 79 -5.61 -18.14 -5.94
N THR A 80 -6.64 -17.30 -5.88
CA THR A 80 -7.65 -17.18 -6.95
C THR A 80 -7.70 -15.81 -7.61
N HIS A 81 -7.26 -14.76 -6.93
CA HIS A 81 -7.42 -13.40 -7.42
C HIS A 81 -6.44 -13.04 -8.56
N SER A 82 -6.92 -12.39 -9.62
CA SER A 82 -6.09 -11.96 -10.77
C SER A 82 -5.18 -13.06 -11.33
N THR A 83 -5.57 -14.33 -11.23
CA THR A 83 -4.84 -15.42 -11.88
C THR A 83 -5.22 -15.46 -13.36
N PRO A 84 -4.27 -15.49 -14.31
CA PRO A 84 -4.59 -15.73 -15.71
C PRO A 84 -5.13 -17.16 -15.83
N ARG A 85 -6.37 -17.29 -16.30
CA ARG A 85 -7.02 -18.59 -16.58
C ARG A 85 -7.39 -18.67 -18.05
N TYR A 86 -6.46 -18.26 -18.91
CA TYR A 86 -6.65 -18.28 -20.34
C TYR A 86 -5.90 -19.49 -20.91
N PRO A 87 -6.48 -20.20 -21.90
CA PRO A 87 -5.71 -21.13 -22.70
C PRO A 87 -4.59 -20.37 -23.44
N MET A 88 -3.62 -21.09 -23.99
CA MET A 88 -2.65 -20.49 -24.91
C MET A 88 -3.44 -19.93 -26.11
N PRO A 89 -3.39 -18.62 -26.39
CA PRO A 89 -4.06 -18.07 -27.55
C PRO A 89 -3.34 -18.47 -28.83
N ASP A 90 -4.07 -18.53 -29.94
CA ASP A 90 -3.46 -18.53 -31.25
C ASP A 90 -2.79 -17.17 -31.49
N LYS A 91 -1.61 -17.15 -32.12
CA LYS A 91 -0.87 -15.92 -32.42
C LYS A 91 -1.64 -15.02 -33.37
N ASP A 92 -2.39 -15.63 -34.30
CA ASP A 92 -3.14 -14.91 -35.35
C ASP A 92 -4.37 -14.18 -34.82
N ASP A 93 -4.88 -14.59 -33.65
CA ASP A 93 -6.01 -13.97 -32.96
C ASP A 93 -5.62 -12.72 -32.15
N LEU A 94 -4.32 -12.49 -31.93
CA LEU A 94 -3.86 -11.35 -31.14
C LEU A 94 -3.93 -10.07 -31.98
N THR A 95 -4.60 -9.05 -31.44
CA THR A 95 -4.72 -7.73 -32.10
C THR A 95 -3.90 -6.64 -31.42
N GLU A 96 -3.43 -6.89 -30.18
CA GLU A 96 -2.60 -5.98 -29.41
C GLU A 96 -1.14 -6.47 -29.35
N PRO A 97 -0.14 -5.57 -29.31
CA PRO A 97 1.27 -5.95 -29.17
C PRO A 97 1.56 -6.71 -27.89
N TYR A 98 2.42 -7.72 -27.98
CA TYR A 98 2.75 -8.60 -26.86
C TYR A 98 4.26 -8.81 -26.69
N GLU A 99 4.67 -9.13 -25.47
CA GLU A 99 6.05 -9.53 -25.17
C GLU A 99 6.28 -10.94 -25.72
N CYS A 100 7.40 -11.15 -26.41
CA CYS A 100 7.76 -12.42 -27.03
C CYS A 100 9.16 -12.89 -26.62
N THR A 101 9.39 -14.21 -26.67
CA THR A 101 10.68 -14.82 -26.23
C THR A 101 11.70 -14.95 -27.33
N THR A 102 11.26 -15.01 -28.58
CA THR A 102 12.08 -15.26 -29.78
C THR A 102 11.73 -14.25 -30.87
N SER A 103 12.60 -14.13 -31.87
CA SER A 103 12.35 -13.35 -33.09
C SER A 103 11.21 -13.91 -33.95
N ASP A 104 10.72 -15.11 -33.65
CA ASP A 104 9.60 -15.79 -34.32
C ASP A 104 8.26 -15.50 -33.62
N GLY A 105 8.28 -14.63 -32.62
CA GLY A 105 7.12 -14.17 -31.88
C GLY A 105 6.49 -15.22 -30.98
N ASP A 106 7.30 -16.10 -30.39
CA ASP A 106 6.79 -17.05 -29.41
C ASP A 106 6.27 -16.37 -28.16
N LEU A 107 5.08 -16.80 -27.74
CA LEU A 107 4.40 -16.26 -26.56
C LEU A 107 5.20 -16.56 -25.30
N VAL A 108 5.29 -15.56 -24.42
CA VAL A 108 5.95 -15.76 -23.12
C VAL A 108 5.12 -16.70 -22.26
N THR A 109 5.77 -17.73 -21.70
CA THR A 109 5.17 -18.70 -20.80
C THR A 109 5.83 -18.70 -19.43
N CYS A 110 5.16 -19.25 -18.43
CA CYS A 110 5.70 -19.40 -17.08
C CYS A 110 6.07 -20.86 -16.79
N ALA A 111 7.38 -21.16 -16.77
CA ALA A 111 7.90 -22.47 -16.39
C ALA A 111 7.45 -22.93 -14.99
N LYS A 112 7.27 -21.99 -14.05
CA LYS A 112 6.82 -22.28 -12.67
C LYS A 112 5.32 -22.59 -12.56
N CYS A 113 4.55 -22.25 -13.59
CA CYS A 113 3.11 -22.54 -13.71
C CYS A 113 2.85 -23.57 -14.82
N SER A 114 3.76 -24.53 -15.00
CA SER A 114 3.62 -25.63 -15.97
C SER A 114 3.46 -25.16 -17.42
N GLY A 115 4.18 -24.12 -17.81
CA GLY A 115 4.14 -23.60 -19.19
C GLY A 115 2.90 -22.77 -19.51
N ALA A 116 2.11 -22.37 -18.51
CA ALA A 116 0.96 -21.49 -18.72
C ALA A 116 1.38 -20.18 -19.40
N TRP A 117 0.56 -19.73 -20.36
CA TRP A 117 0.72 -18.45 -21.02
C TRP A 117 0.78 -17.30 -20.00
N LYS A 118 1.66 -16.33 -20.26
CA LYS A 118 1.85 -15.14 -19.43
C LYS A 118 1.38 -13.92 -20.24
N PRO A 119 0.12 -13.49 -20.05
CA PRO A 119 -0.39 -12.28 -20.70
C PRO A 119 0.47 -11.05 -20.38
N PRO A 120 0.37 -9.97 -21.18
CA PRO A 120 1.06 -8.72 -20.91
C PRO A 120 0.92 -8.27 -19.44
N ARG A 121 2.01 -7.75 -18.86
CA ARG A 121 2.08 -7.26 -17.46
C ARG A 121 1.72 -8.30 -16.39
N THR A 122 1.70 -9.58 -16.73
CA THR A 122 1.54 -10.67 -15.77
C THR A 122 2.89 -11.01 -15.16
N HIS A 123 2.99 -11.26 -13.86
CA HIS A 123 4.24 -11.74 -13.25
C HIS A 123 4.00 -12.90 -12.30
N HIS A 124 4.96 -13.83 -12.24
CA HIS A 124 4.92 -14.94 -11.30
C HIS A 124 5.41 -14.48 -9.92
N CYS A 125 4.51 -14.50 -8.93
CA CYS A 125 4.90 -14.27 -7.55
C CYS A 125 5.44 -15.58 -6.94
N SER A 126 6.71 -15.62 -6.55
CA SER A 126 7.33 -16.80 -5.93
C SER A 126 6.69 -17.15 -4.58
N THR A 127 6.30 -16.14 -3.79
CA THR A 127 5.66 -16.31 -2.48
C THR A 127 4.26 -16.92 -2.62
N CYS A 128 3.43 -16.32 -3.47
CA CYS A 128 2.10 -16.84 -3.76
C CYS A 128 2.10 -18.04 -4.71
N GLY A 129 3.23 -18.33 -5.37
CA GLY A 129 3.46 -19.44 -6.31
C GLY A 129 2.42 -19.53 -7.42
N VAL A 130 1.99 -18.39 -7.94
CA VAL A 130 1.00 -18.26 -9.02
C VAL A 130 1.30 -16.98 -9.81
N CYS A 131 1.00 -17.01 -11.10
CA CYS A 131 1.02 -15.82 -11.95
C CYS A 131 -0.12 -14.87 -11.59
N ARG A 132 0.16 -13.57 -11.61
CA ARG A 132 -0.80 -12.50 -11.34
C ARG A 132 -0.81 -11.53 -12.49
N MET A 133 -1.99 -11.26 -13.04
CA MET A 133 -2.20 -10.23 -14.05
C MET A 133 -2.04 -8.85 -13.43
N GLU A 134 -1.45 -7.93 -14.20
CA GLU A 134 -1.16 -6.55 -13.79
C GLU A 134 -0.55 -6.50 -12.38
N PHE A 135 0.46 -7.35 -12.18
CA PHE A 135 1.11 -7.53 -10.90
C PHE A 135 1.89 -6.28 -10.52
N ASP A 136 1.69 -5.83 -9.29
CA ASP A 136 2.42 -4.70 -8.74
C ASP A 136 3.50 -5.20 -7.79
N HIS A 137 3.09 -5.75 -6.64
CA HIS A 137 4.00 -6.34 -5.67
C HIS A 137 3.30 -7.38 -4.78
N HIS A 138 4.10 -8.15 -4.05
CA HIS A 138 3.62 -9.00 -2.97
C HIS A 138 3.79 -8.25 -1.65
N CYS A 139 2.70 -8.02 -0.93
CA CYS A 139 2.74 -7.27 0.32
C CYS A 139 2.62 -8.24 1.52
N PRO A 140 3.65 -8.36 2.37
CA PRO A 140 3.60 -9.20 3.56
C PRO A 140 2.52 -8.79 4.56
N TRP A 141 2.23 -7.49 4.68
CA TRP A 141 1.23 -6.93 5.61
C TRP A 141 -0.21 -7.36 5.32
N VAL A 142 -0.52 -7.65 4.06
CA VAL A 142 -1.80 -8.23 3.64
C VAL A 142 -1.67 -9.72 3.32
N GLY A 143 -0.47 -10.29 3.39
CA GLY A 143 -0.18 -11.67 3.02
C GLY A 143 -0.70 -12.05 1.63
N ASN A 144 -0.67 -11.13 0.67
CA ASN A 144 -1.22 -11.35 -0.67
C ASN A 144 -0.57 -10.41 -1.71
N CYS A 145 -0.79 -10.71 -2.99
CA CYS A 145 -0.36 -9.84 -4.08
C CYS A 145 -1.31 -8.65 -4.23
N VAL A 146 -0.73 -7.46 -4.34
CA VAL A 146 -1.40 -6.27 -4.85
C VAL A 146 -1.29 -6.32 -6.37
N THR A 147 -2.43 -6.22 -7.03
CA THR A 147 -2.54 -6.10 -8.49
C THR A 147 -3.39 -4.88 -8.78
N ARG A 148 -3.42 -4.45 -10.05
CA ARG A 148 -4.27 -3.32 -10.45
C ARG A 148 -5.73 -3.46 -10.02
N ALA A 149 -6.31 -4.67 -10.13
CA ALA A 149 -7.69 -4.94 -9.71
C ALA A 149 -7.93 -4.70 -8.21
N ARG A 150 -6.89 -4.80 -7.37
CA ARG A 150 -6.94 -4.52 -5.92
C ARG A 150 -6.33 -3.19 -5.52
N MET A 151 -5.81 -2.43 -6.46
CA MET A 151 -5.14 -1.16 -6.18
C MET A 151 -6.09 -0.16 -5.50
N ARG A 152 -7.38 -0.16 -5.86
CA ARG A 152 -8.42 0.65 -5.19
C ARG A 152 -8.46 0.40 -3.68
N ASN A 153 -8.54 -0.88 -3.28
CA ASN A 153 -8.66 -1.26 -1.87
C ASN A 153 -7.34 -1.06 -1.14
N PHE A 154 -6.21 -1.24 -1.82
CA PHE A 154 -4.89 -0.95 -1.26
C PHE A 154 -4.71 0.55 -0.98
N LEU A 155 -5.05 1.42 -1.94
CA LEU A 155 -5.03 2.88 -1.73
C LEU A 155 -6.04 3.32 -0.67
N ALA A 156 -7.25 2.75 -0.66
CA ALA A 156 -8.23 3.02 0.38
C ALA A 156 -7.70 2.65 1.77
N LEU A 157 -7.02 1.51 1.92
CA LEU A 157 -6.36 1.13 3.18
C LEU A 157 -5.33 2.20 3.59
N LEU A 158 -4.44 2.58 2.68
CA LEU A 158 -3.37 3.55 2.97
C LEU A 158 -3.88 4.96 3.32
N LEU A 159 -5.02 5.39 2.76
CA LEU A 159 -5.62 6.71 3.02
C LEU A 159 -6.57 6.69 4.24
N LEU A 160 -7.26 5.58 4.49
CA LEU A 160 -8.17 5.47 5.63
C LEU A 160 -7.42 5.30 6.94
N THR A 161 -6.23 4.67 6.96
CA THR A 161 -5.41 4.55 8.17
C THR A 161 -5.10 5.91 8.81
N PRO A 162 -4.49 6.90 8.11
CA PRO A 162 -4.18 8.19 8.72
C PRO A 162 -5.44 8.98 9.08
N LEU A 163 -6.52 8.87 8.30
CA LEU A 163 -7.80 9.49 8.60
C LEU A 163 -8.42 8.93 9.89
N ALA A 164 -8.51 7.60 10.00
CA ALA A 164 -9.03 6.91 11.18
C ALA A 164 -8.20 7.24 12.42
N PHE A 165 -6.86 7.26 12.30
CA PHE A 165 -5.98 7.67 13.40
C PHE A 165 -6.26 9.11 13.84
N SER A 166 -6.35 10.04 12.89
CA SER A 166 -6.59 11.46 13.17
C SER A 166 -7.91 11.64 13.91
N VAL A 167 -9.00 11.09 13.38
CA VAL A 167 -10.33 11.14 14.02
C VAL A 167 -10.30 10.52 15.41
N SER A 168 -9.62 9.37 15.58
CA SER A 168 -9.53 8.68 16.87
C SER A 168 -8.84 9.52 17.95
N VAL A 169 -7.83 10.32 17.58
CA VAL A 169 -7.00 11.10 18.51
C VAL A 169 -7.58 12.48 18.84
N ILE A 170 -8.37 13.10 17.95
CA ILE A 170 -8.95 14.44 18.15
C ILE A 170 -9.51 14.69 19.57
N PRO A 171 -10.43 13.86 20.11
CA PRO A 171 -11.04 14.15 21.42
C PRO A 171 -10.05 14.03 22.57
N ILE A 172 -8.98 13.24 22.41
CA ILE A 172 -7.99 12.96 23.45
C ILE A 172 -6.72 13.79 23.31
N TYR A 173 -6.59 14.59 22.25
CA TYR A 173 -5.38 15.35 21.95
C TYR A 173 -5.01 16.31 23.09
N GLN A 174 -5.96 17.10 23.56
CA GLN A 174 -5.73 18.05 24.67
C GLN A 174 -5.31 17.35 25.97
N PRO A 175 -6.08 16.38 26.52
CA PRO A 175 -5.67 15.70 27.75
C PRO A 175 -4.35 14.92 27.57
N LEU A 176 -4.09 14.34 26.40
CA LEU A 176 -2.83 13.65 26.11
C LEU A 176 -1.63 14.62 26.18
N MET A 177 -1.76 15.81 25.57
CA MET A 177 -0.70 16.83 25.61
C MET A 177 -0.49 17.39 27.02
N GLN A 178 -1.57 17.56 27.78
CA GLN A 178 -1.48 17.96 29.19
C GLN A 178 -0.74 16.91 30.02
N GLN A 179 -1.12 15.63 29.90
CA GLN A 179 -0.45 14.52 30.57
C GLN A 179 1.02 14.39 30.17
N MET A 180 1.35 14.57 28.89
CA MET A 180 2.73 14.57 28.41
C MET A 180 3.55 15.71 29.03
N SER A 181 2.99 16.93 29.06
CA SER A 181 3.66 18.08 29.66
C SER A 181 3.85 17.93 31.17
N LEU A 182 2.88 17.34 31.87
CA LEU A 182 2.96 17.02 33.29
C LEU A 182 4.04 15.96 33.54
N ALA A 183 4.06 14.87 32.78
CA ALA A 183 5.07 13.83 32.89
C ALA A 183 6.48 14.40 32.69
N LEU A 184 6.68 15.21 31.66
CA LEU A 184 7.96 15.89 31.42
C LEU A 184 8.36 16.83 32.56
N ARG A 185 7.40 17.60 33.10
CA ARG A 185 7.66 18.52 34.22
C ARG A 185 8.07 17.75 35.46
N VAL A 186 7.32 16.72 35.85
CA VAL A 186 7.61 15.88 37.02
C VAL A 186 8.99 15.23 36.88
N SER A 187 9.27 14.66 35.70
CA SER A 187 10.57 14.05 35.40
C SER A 187 11.74 15.02 35.55
N ARG A 188 11.58 16.30 35.19
CA ARG A 188 12.63 17.33 35.31
C ARG A 188 12.84 17.85 36.73
N HIS A 189 11.86 17.70 37.61
CA HIS A 189 11.95 18.17 39.00
C HIS A 189 12.28 17.05 39.99
N ASP A 190 12.17 15.78 39.56
CA ASP A 190 12.51 14.64 40.38
C ASP A 190 14.04 14.47 40.48
N PRO A 191 14.63 14.46 41.70
CA PRO A 191 16.08 14.39 41.87
C PRO A 191 16.69 13.11 41.29
N TRP A 192 16.01 11.98 41.47
CA TRP A 192 16.47 10.70 40.96
C TRP A 192 16.47 10.70 39.43
N ALA A 193 15.40 11.19 38.80
CA ALA A 193 15.29 11.32 37.35
C ALA A 193 16.36 12.23 36.73
N ASN A 194 16.69 13.34 37.40
CA ASN A 194 17.76 14.23 36.96
C ASN A 194 19.10 13.50 36.98
N GLN A 195 19.45 12.84 38.09
CA GLN A 195 20.71 12.13 38.22
C GLN A 195 20.90 11.02 37.16
N VAL A 196 19.87 10.21 36.92
CA VAL A 196 19.98 9.04 36.02
C VAL A 196 19.77 9.38 34.55
N TRP A 197 19.13 10.50 34.22
CA TRP A 197 18.75 10.82 32.84
C TRP A 197 19.10 12.24 32.41
N TRP A 198 18.58 13.27 33.09
CA TRP A 198 18.73 14.64 32.60
C TRP A 198 20.16 15.18 32.75
N ASP A 199 20.85 14.91 33.84
CA ASP A 199 22.23 15.40 34.05
C ASP A 199 23.27 14.47 33.44
N TRP A 200 22.87 13.24 33.10
CA TRP A 200 23.76 12.27 32.47
C TRP A 200 24.05 12.64 31.01
N TYR A 201 25.31 12.97 30.73
CA TYR A 201 25.79 13.35 29.39
C TYR A 201 25.46 12.31 28.31
N GLY A 202 25.48 11.01 28.65
CA GLY A 202 25.18 9.93 27.71
C GLY A 202 23.78 9.99 27.11
N SER A 203 22.82 10.65 27.77
CA SER A 203 21.46 10.87 27.25
C SER A 203 21.43 11.71 25.96
N TRP A 204 22.46 12.51 25.68
CA TRP A 204 22.59 13.30 24.45
C TRP A 204 23.14 12.50 23.27
N ILE A 205 23.77 11.35 23.50
CA ILE A 205 24.51 10.61 22.47
C ILE A 205 23.84 9.26 22.19
N PHE A 206 23.57 8.46 23.23
CA PHE A 206 23.23 7.05 23.06
C PHE A 206 21.75 6.79 22.74
N PHE A 207 20.88 7.77 22.96
CA PHE A 207 19.43 7.56 22.88
C PHE A 207 18.76 8.56 21.93
N GLY A 208 19.20 8.60 20.66
CA GLY A 208 18.50 9.36 19.62
C GLY A 208 18.63 10.89 19.76
N GLY A 209 19.68 11.36 20.42
CA GLY A 209 20.01 12.78 20.50
C GLY A 209 18.96 13.61 21.26
N PRO A 210 18.76 14.88 20.87
CA PRO A 210 17.78 15.77 21.50
C PRO A 210 16.38 15.16 21.55
N PHE A 211 15.95 14.43 20.50
CA PHE A 211 14.62 13.85 20.42
C PHE A 211 14.38 12.76 21.46
N GLY A 212 15.28 11.79 21.57
CA GLY A 212 15.08 10.69 22.52
C GLY A 212 15.22 11.14 23.97
N ARG A 213 16.03 12.18 24.26
CA ARG A 213 16.09 12.79 25.60
C ARG A 213 14.70 13.20 26.13
N TRP A 214 13.87 13.79 25.28
CA TRP A 214 12.48 14.14 25.63
C TRP A 214 11.55 12.93 25.72
N ILE A 215 11.70 11.94 24.83
CA ILE A 215 10.90 10.71 24.85
C ILE A 215 11.13 9.95 26.16
N PHE A 216 12.38 9.61 26.48
CA PHE A 216 12.73 8.88 27.69
C PHE A 216 12.44 9.69 28.96
N GLY A 217 12.67 11.01 28.91
CA GLY A 217 12.27 11.91 29.99
C GLY A 217 10.76 11.84 30.29
N THR A 218 9.93 11.78 29.24
CA THR A 218 8.47 11.61 29.37
C THR A 218 8.12 10.24 29.96
N VAL A 219 8.76 9.17 29.50
CA VAL A 219 8.56 7.79 30.01
C VAL A 219 8.89 7.71 31.50
N LEU A 220 10.00 8.34 31.91
CA LEU A 220 10.42 8.42 33.31
C LEU A 220 9.40 9.18 34.16
N GLY A 221 8.87 10.29 33.64
CA GLY A 221 7.78 11.03 34.24
C GLY A 221 6.53 10.19 34.47
N PHE A 222 6.11 9.42 33.46
CA PHE A 222 4.98 8.49 33.61
C PHE A 222 5.24 7.37 34.61
N ARG A 223 6.50 6.91 34.74
CA ARG A 223 6.90 5.93 35.75
C ARG A 223 6.77 6.50 37.16
N ILE A 224 7.17 7.76 37.37
CA ILE A 224 7.03 8.46 38.64
C ILE A 224 5.55 8.68 38.96
N LEU A 225 4.77 9.18 38.00
CA LEU A 225 3.33 9.42 38.17
C LEU A 225 2.50 8.14 38.41
N LYS A 226 3.04 6.96 38.08
CA LYS A 226 2.36 5.68 38.29
C LYS A 226 2.01 5.44 39.76
N THR A 227 2.85 5.89 40.70
CA THR A 227 2.62 5.70 42.15
C THR A 227 1.52 6.60 42.69
N GLN A 228 1.14 7.66 41.97
CA GLN A 228 0.13 8.65 42.38
C GLN A 228 -1.23 8.44 41.70
N ARG A 229 -1.43 7.30 41.04
CA ARG A 229 -2.64 7.02 40.26
C ARG A 229 -3.84 6.74 41.15
N ARG A 230 -4.93 7.46 40.89
CA ARG A 230 -6.25 7.26 41.49
C ARG A 230 -7.08 6.27 40.67
N ALA A 231 -7.54 5.18 41.29
CA ALA A 231 -8.23 4.08 40.61
C ALA A 231 -9.69 4.39 40.24
N ASP A 232 -10.28 5.42 40.83
CA ASP A 232 -11.66 5.89 40.64
C ASP A 232 -11.86 6.68 39.33
N LEU A 233 -10.78 7.18 38.72
CA LEU A 233 -10.86 7.98 37.50
C LEU A 233 -10.88 7.12 36.22
N PRO A 234 -11.53 7.56 35.13
CA PRO A 234 -11.45 6.90 33.83
C PRO A 234 -10.01 6.78 33.31
N LEU A 235 -9.75 5.77 32.46
CA LEU A 235 -8.42 5.49 31.89
C LEU A 235 -7.76 6.72 31.23
N LEU A 236 -8.57 7.58 30.61
CA LEU A 236 -8.11 8.78 29.91
C LEU A 236 -7.68 9.92 30.83
N GLU A 237 -8.21 9.99 32.06
CA GLU A 237 -7.82 11.01 33.04
C GLU A 237 -6.56 10.62 33.80
N GLN A 238 -6.25 9.32 33.84
CA GLN A 238 -5.05 8.82 34.49
C GLN A 238 -3.83 8.95 33.57
N PRO A 239 -2.69 9.50 34.05
CA PRO A 239 -1.46 9.51 33.27
C PRO A 239 -1.02 8.06 33.00
N SER A 240 -1.14 7.64 31.74
CA SER A 240 -0.86 6.26 31.33
C SER A 240 0.15 6.23 30.18
N LEU A 241 1.29 5.57 30.43
CA LEU A 241 2.29 5.29 29.40
C LEU A 241 1.69 4.48 28.24
N ARG A 242 0.66 3.66 28.53
CA ARG A 242 -0.05 2.84 27.54
C ARG A 242 -0.67 3.69 26.44
N LEU A 243 -1.46 4.71 26.79
CA LEU A 243 -2.12 5.56 25.81
C LEU A 243 -1.10 6.33 24.97
N PHE A 244 -0.07 6.90 25.62
CA PHE A 244 1.03 7.58 24.94
C PHE A 244 1.75 6.67 23.93
N THR A 245 2.06 5.43 24.33
CA THR A 245 2.73 4.45 23.46
C THR A 245 1.86 4.10 22.25
N ILE A 246 0.55 3.87 22.47
CA ILE A 246 -0.40 3.56 21.39
C ILE A 246 -0.51 4.72 20.41
N CYS A 247 -0.69 5.96 20.89
CA CYS A 247 -0.78 7.14 20.04
C CYS A 247 0.51 7.40 19.26
N THR A 248 1.68 7.18 19.88
CA THR A 248 2.98 7.35 19.21
C THR A 248 3.18 6.31 18.10
N LEU A 249 2.95 5.03 18.39
CA LEU A 249 3.04 3.97 17.38
C LEU A 249 2.02 4.18 16.25
N GLY A 250 0.80 4.61 16.60
CA GLY A 250 -0.23 4.97 15.64
C GLY A 250 0.16 6.12 14.73
N LEU A 251 0.82 7.16 15.27
CA LEU A 251 1.33 8.29 14.49
C LEU A 251 2.42 7.84 13.51
N VAL A 252 3.38 7.05 13.97
CA VAL A 252 4.45 6.52 13.11
C VAL A 252 3.86 5.70 11.95
N PHE A 253 2.91 4.81 12.26
CA PHE A 253 2.26 3.99 11.23
C PHE A 253 1.41 4.84 10.27
N SER A 254 0.67 5.82 10.79
CA SER A 254 -0.11 6.78 10.00
C SER A 254 0.75 7.53 8.99
N LEU A 255 1.88 8.09 9.44
CA LEU A 255 2.83 8.79 8.57
C LEU A 255 3.41 7.85 7.50
N PHE A 256 3.81 6.64 7.89
CA PHE A 256 4.31 5.64 6.95
C PHE A 256 3.28 5.30 5.86
N THR A 257 2.02 5.04 6.24
CA THR A 257 0.95 4.74 5.28
C THR A 257 0.64 5.92 4.36
N LEU A 258 0.68 7.15 4.88
CA LEU A 258 0.46 8.36 4.08
C LEU A 258 1.59 8.56 3.06
N THR A 259 2.85 8.37 3.45
CA THR A 259 3.99 8.44 2.53
C THR A 259 3.86 7.41 1.42
N LEU A 260 3.50 6.16 1.76
CA LEU A 260 3.24 5.12 0.76
C LEU A 260 2.06 5.47 -0.15
N ALA A 261 0.99 6.06 0.38
CA ALA A 261 -0.17 6.49 -0.41
C ALA A 261 0.25 7.52 -1.47
N VAL A 262 0.97 8.56 -1.05
CA VAL A 262 1.43 9.63 -1.94
C VAL A 262 2.31 9.07 -3.06
N TRP A 263 3.26 8.20 -2.73
CA TRP A 263 4.11 7.58 -3.74
C TRP A 263 3.29 6.69 -4.69
N THR A 264 2.41 5.84 -4.17
CA THR A 264 1.58 4.95 -4.98
C THR A 264 0.66 5.75 -5.91
N ILE A 265 0.04 6.83 -5.44
CA ILE A 265 -0.81 7.71 -6.26
C ILE A 265 0.01 8.35 -7.38
N LYS A 266 1.23 8.82 -7.10
CA LYS A 266 2.11 9.41 -8.11
C LYS A 266 2.43 8.42 -9.23
N ASP A 267 2.70 7.15 -8.91
CA ASP A 267 2.98 6.11 -9.90
C ASP A 267 1.71 5.75 -10.70
N GLN A 268 0.56 5.66 -10.04
CA GLN A 268 -0.73 5.38 -10.69
C GLN A 268 -1.17 6.51 -11.64
N LEU A 269 -0.89 7.77 -11.30
CA LEU A 269 -1.19 8.92 -12.18
C LEU A 269 -0.40 8.87 -13.49
N ARG A 270 0.81 8.30 -13.47
CA ARG A 270 1.62 8.01 -14.66
C ARG A 270 1.17 6.74 -15.38
N GLY A 271 0.24 5.99 -14.79
CA GLY A 271 -0.23 4.71 -15.27
C GLY A 271 0.78 3.57 -15.11
N LEU A 272 1.86 3.78 -14.37
CA LEU A 272 2.86 2.74 -14.15
C LEU A 272 2.46 1.88 -12.95
N THR A 273 2.72 0.57 -13.02
CA THR A 273 2.84 -0.21 -11.78
C THR A 273 4.17 0.17 -11.10
N THR A 274 4.29 -0.04 -9.80
CA THR A 274 5.55 0.16 -9.08
C THR A 274 6.65 -0.73 -9.67
N LEU A 275 6.30 -1.92 -10.16
CA LEU A 275 7.24 -2.79 -10.88
C LEU A 275 7.69 -2.18 -12.21
N ASP A 276 6.78 -1.62 -12.99
CA ASP A 276 7.12 -0.92 -14.25
C ASP A 276 8.03 0.29 -13.96
N ALA A 277 7.72 1.09 -12.94
CA ALA A 277 8.51 2.25 -12.54
C ALA A 277 9.92 1.87 -12.05
N MET A 278 10.06 0.72 -11.37
CA MET A 278 11.36 0.19 -10.97
C MET A 278 12.17 -0.34 -12.15
N GLN A 279 11.51 -0.97 -13.13
CA GLN A 279 12.17 -1.51 -14.32
C GLN A 279 12.64 -0.41 -15.26
N GLU A 280 11.88 0.68 -15.41
CA GLU A 280 12.29 1.86 -16.18
C GLU A 280 13.60 2.45 -15.65
N LYS A 281 13.76 2.53 -14.32
CA LYS A 281 15.00 3.01 -13.70
C LYS A 281 16.18 2.04 -13.87
N ARG A 282 15.92 0.78 -14.19
CA ARG A 282 16.92 -0.30 -14.26
C ARG A 282 17.37 -0.60 -15.69
N SER A 283 17.08 0.26 -16.66
CA SER A 283 17.24 0.03 -18.11
C SER A 283 18.71 -0.02 -18.60
N THR A 284 19.59 -0.71 -17.87
CA THR A 284 20.86 -1.27 -18.37
C THR A 284 20.74 -2.78 -18.67
N GLN A 285 19.50 -3.32 -18.76
CA GLN A 285 19.26 -4.73 -19.05
C GLN A 285 18.65 -4.95 -20.43
N ALA A 286 18.96 -6.12 -20.99
CA ALA A 286 18.72 -6.58 -22.37
C ALA A 286 17.37 -6.16 -22.97
N PRO A 287 17.32 -5.88 -24.29
CA PRO A 287 16.12 -5.40 -24.97
C PRO A 287 14.96 -6.41 -24.83
N ARG A 288 13.76 -5.91 -24.51
CA ARG A 288 12.54 -6.71 -24.58
C ARG A 288 12.13 -6.85 -26.04
N LEU A 289 11.89 -8.08 -26.48
CA LEU A 289 11.31 -8.36 -27.80
C LEU A 289 9.80 -8.15 -27.71
N ILE A 290 9.28 -7.31 -28.60
CA ILE A 290 7.86 -6.98 -28.67
C ILE A 290 7.38 -7.28 -30.08
N CYS A 291 6.29 -8.04 -30.13
CA CYS A 291 5.69 -8.55 -31.34
C CYS A 291 4.45 -7.75 -31.68
N ILE A 292 4.40 -7.23 -32.90
CA ILE A 292 3.24 -6.50 -33.44
C ILE A 292 2.49 -7.47 -34.36
N PRO A 293 1.24 -7.83 -34.04
CA PRO A 293 0.45 -8.75 -34.87
C PRO A 293 0.18 -8.17 -36.27
N SER A 294 0.13 -9.04 -37.28
CA SER A 294 -0.19 -8.67 -38.67
C SER A 294 -1.59 -8.09 -38.84
N ASN A 295 -2.53 -8.51 -37.99
CA ASN A 295 -3.92 -8.04 -37.96
C ASN A 295 -4.12 -6.81 -37.07
N ALA A 296 -3.06 -6.25 -36.48
CA ALA A 296 -3.17 -4.98 -35.75
C ALA A 296 -3.52 -3.88 -36.76
N SER A 297 -4.66 -3.22 -36.56
CA SER A 297 -5.05 -2.07 -37.38
C SER A 297 -4.08 -0.91 -37.12
N CYS A 298 -2.99 -0.82 -37.89
CA CYS A 298 -2.23 0.43 -38.04
C CYS A 298 -3.19 1.44 -38.68
N SER A 299 -3.85 2.29 -37.88
CA SER A 299 -4.57 3.44 -38.42
C SER A 299 -3.53 4.52 -38.73
N PRO A 300 -3.26 4.84 -40.01
CA PRO A 300 -2.30 5.89 -40.34
C PRO A 300 -2.86 7.22 -39.83
N ARG A 301 -1.99 8.05 -39.24
CA ARG A 301 -2.34 9.46 -39.05
C ARG A 301 -2.44 10.07 -40.46
N ALA A 302 -3.50 10.85 -40.71
CA ALA A 302 -3.90 11.32 -42.04
C ALA A 302 -2.93 12.31 -42.75
N GLU A 303 -1.62 12.26 -42.50
CA GLU A 303 -0.66 13.25 -43.02
C GLU A 303 0.65 12.70 -43.59
N ASP A 304 0.87 11.38 -43.71
CA ASP A 304 2.08 10.91 -44.40
C ASP A 304 1.85 9.59 -45.15
N ASN A 305 1.70 9.68 -46.48
CA ASN A 305 1.54 8.55 -47.40
C ASN A 305 2.92 8.14 -47.97
N SER A 306 3.83 7.64 -47.13
CA SER A 306 5.04 6.98 -47.63
C SER A 306 4.88 5.45 -47.53
N GLU A 307 5.03 4.76 -48.67
CA GLU A 307 4.94 3.29 -48.76
C GLU A 307 5.95 2.58 -47.81
N ASP A 308 7.01 3.28 -47.39
CA ASP A 308 8.03 2.84 -46.43
C ASP A 308 7.56 2.77 -44.97
N GLU A 309 6.50 3.47 -44.57
CA GLU A 309 5.91 3.35 -43.22
C GLU A 309 4.95 2.16 -43.12
N ILE A 310 4.22 1.87 -44.21
CA ILE A 310 3.35 0.70 -44.35
C ILE A 310 4.18 -0.58 -44.41
N ALA A 311 5.35 -0.55 -45.05
CA ALA A 311 6.30 -1.67 -45.05
C ALA A 311 6.89 -1.94 -43.66
N ARG A 312 7.08 -0.92 -42.82
CA ARG A 312 7.55 -1.07 -41.42
C ARG A 312 6.48 -1.59 -40.46
N CYS A 313 5.19 -1.42 -40.75
CA CYS A 313 4.08 -2.06 -40.01
C CYS A 313 3.89 -3.55 -40.41
N LYS A 314 4.48 -4.03 -41.51
CA LYS A 314 4.29 -5.42 -41.97
C LYS A 314 5.33 -6.36 -41.36
N ALA A 315 4.86 -7.17 -40.41
CA ALA A 315 5.41 -8.45 -39.96
C ALA A 315 6.90 -8.46 -39.57
N GLY A 316 7.18 -8.30 -38.28
CA GLY A 316 8.49 -8.64 -37.71
C GLY A 316 8.60 -8.36 -36.22
N CYS A 317 9.28 -9.25 -35.49
CA CYS A 317 9.72 -8.98 -34.12
C CYS A 317 10.78 -7.87 -34.14
N GLY A 318 10.40 -6.66 -33.75
CA GLY A 318 11.33 -5.55 -33.62
C GLY A 318 11.77 -5.36 -32.17
N CYS A 319 13.08 -5.20 -31.93
CA CYS A 319 13.60 -4.63 -30.69
C CYS A 319 13.12 -3.18 -30.57
N THR A 320 12.00 -2.98 -29.89
CA THR A 320 11.44 -1.65 -29.66
C THR A 320 11.24 -1.43 -28.17
N SER A 321 11.58 -0.24 -27.67
CA SER A 321 11.15 0.21 -26.36
C SER A 321 9.66 0.56 -26.43
N TRP A 322 8.79 -0.44 -26.56
CA TRP A 322 7.35 -0.22 -26.64
C TRP A 322 6.82 0.11 -25.24
N ARG A 323 6.32 1.33 -25.05
CA ARG A 323 5.52 1.71 -23.88
C ARG A 323 4.06 1.45 -24.22
N THR A 324 3.42 0.47 -23.59
CA THR A 324 1.96 0.41 -23.61
C THR A 324 1.44 1.70 -22.97
N PRO A 325 0.69 2.56 -23.68
CA PRO A 325 0.14 3.77 -23.08
C PRO A 325 -0.83 3.34 -21.99
N VAL A 326 -0.52 3.67 -20.75
CA VAL A 326 -1.50 3.57 -19.69
C VAL A 326 -2.23 4.90 -19.65
N ARG A 327 -3.56 4.87 -19.73
CA ARG A 327 -4.39 6.07 -19.54
C ARG A 327 -3.87 6.82 -18.31
N SER A 328 -3.33 8.01 -18.53
CA SER A 328 -3.05 8.96 -17.45
C SER A 328 -4.38 9.38 -16.85
N TRP A 329 -4.56 9.19 -15.56
CA TRP A 329 -5.79 9.59 -14.89
C TRP A 329 -5.66 11.06 -14.50
N SER A 330 -6.64 11.89 -14.87
CA SER A 330 -6.79 13.20 -14.21
C SER A 330 -7.28 13.00 -12.77
N LEU A 331 -7.02 13.97 -11.88
CA LEU A 331 -7.53 13.93 -10.49
C LEU A 331 -9.06 13.70 -10.43
N GLY A 332 -9.81 14.22 -11.41
CA GLY A 332 -11.25 13.99 -11.54
C GLY A 332 -11.64 12.55 -11.95
N GLN A 333 -10.80 11.86 -12.71
CA GLN A 333 -11.04 10.46 -13.08
C GLN A 333 -10.75 9.50 -11.90
N LEU A 334 -9.79 9.82 -11.03
CA LEU A 334 -9.57 9.07 -9.78
C LEU A 334 -10.80 9.13 -8.87
N ALA A 335 -11.45 10.30 -8.75
CA ALA A 335 -12.70 10.45 -8.00
C ALA A 335 -13.84 9.60 -8.59
N GLY A 336 -13.95 9.52 -9.92
CA GLY A 336 -14.93 8.67 -10.61
C GLY A 336 -14.66 7.15 -10.50
N TYR A 337 -13.40 6.75 -10.30
CA TYR A 337 -13.01 5.34 -10.11
C TYR A 337 -13.48 4.78 -8.76
N PHE A 338 -13.63 5.63 -7.74
CA PHE A 338 -14.20 5.26 -6.44
C PHE A 338 -15.75 5.14 -6.45
N GLY A 339 -16.42 5.66 -7.49
CA GLY A 339 -17.89 5.75 -7.55
C GLY A 339 -18.62 4.72 -8.45
N LYS A 340 -17.91 3.89 -9.23
CA LYS A 340 -18.57 2.94 -10.15
C LYS A 340 -18.29 1.48 -9.78
N THR A 341 -19.36 0.78 -9.38
CA THR A 341 -19.48 -0.67 -9.41
C THR A 341 -19.33 -1.18 -10.84
N ALA A 342 -18.69 -2.33 -10.98
CA ALA A 342 -18.37 -2.96 -12.25
C ALA A 342 -19.55 -2.98 -13.24
N SER A 343 -19.43 -2.23 -14.32
CA SER A 343 -20.11 -2.56 -15.58
C SER A 343 -19.05 -2.72 -16.67
N ARG A 344 -19.22 -3.77 -17.46
CA ARG A 344 -18.44 -4.08 -18.66
C ARG A 344 -18.29 -2.81 -19.50
N SER A 345 -17.06 -2.33 -19.68
CA SER A 345 -16.74 -1.42 -20.77
C SER A 345 -15.78 -2.11 -21.73
N THR A 346 -16.32 -2.63 -22.81
CA THR A 346 -15.64 -2.65 -24.10
C THR A 346 -15.19 -1.22 -24.40
N ALA A 347 -13.88 -0.97 -24.37
CA ALA A 347 -13.33 0.36 -24.62
C ALA A 347 -12.30 0.27 -25.76
N GLN A 348 -12.72 0.75 -26.93
CA GLN A 348 -11.85 1.05 -28.06
C GLN A 348 -10.72 1.99 -27.62
N SER A 349 -9.49 1.67 -28.02
CA SER A 349 -8.28 2.41 -27.72
C SER A 349 -7.96 3.42 -28.82
N ASN A 350 -8.05 4.72 -28.54
CA ASN A 350 -7.31 5.74 -29.29
C ASN A 350 -5.94 5.91 -28.62
N VAL A 351 -4.87 5.56 -29.34
CA VAL A 351 -3.47 5.61 -28.88
C VAL A 351 -2.76 6.77 -29.58
N GLN A 352 -2.13 7.66 -28.81
CA GLN A 352 -1.13 8.60 -29.32
C GLN A 352 0.27 8.08 -29.00
N VAL A 353 1.08 7.86 -30.04
CA VAL A 353 2.50 7.52 -29.94
C VAL A 353 3.30 8.84 -29.98
N ALA A 354 4.14 9.07 -28.97
CA ALA A 354 5.09 10.17 -28.96
C ALA A 354 6.29 9.84 -29.88
N LYS A 355 6.59 10.74 -30.83
CA LYS A 355 7.76 10.64 -31.72
C LYS A 355 9.05 10.70 -30.91
N THR A 356 9.82 9.61 -30.93
CA THR A 356 11.26 9.63 -30.69
C THR A 356 11.90 8.59 -31.60
N GLN A 357 12.75 9.06 -32.53
CA GLN A 357 13.44 8.27 -33.56
C GLN A 357 14.31 7.15 -32.94
N PRO A 358 14.43 5.98 -33.59
CA PRO A 358 15.41 4.98 -33.20
C PRO A 358 16.68 5.13 -34.05
N ASN A 359 17.81 5.49 -33.41
CA ASN A 359 19.12 5.09 -33.91
C ASN A 359 19.39 3.69 -33.36
N CYS A 360 19.20 2.66 -34.20
CA CYS A 360 19.76 1.33 -33.95
C CYS A 360 21.15 1.30 -34.60
N LEU A 361 22.21 1.33 -33.78
CA LEU A 361 23.55 0.99 -34.25
C LEU A 361 23.60 -0.52 -34.51
N GLY A 362 24.04 -0.88 -35.72
CA GLY A 362 24.28 -2.25 -36.16
C GLY A 362 25.58 -2.84 -35.64
#